data_AF-A0A3N7F0W3-F1
#
_entry.id   AF-A0A3N7F0W3-F1
#
_cell.length_a   1.000
_cell.length_b   1.000
_cell.length_c   1.000
_cell.angle_alpha   90.00
_cell.angle_beta   90.00
_cell.angle_gamma   90.00
#
_symmetry.space_group_name_H-M   'P 1'
#
loop_
_entity.id
_entity.type
_entity.pdbx_description
1 polymer ?
#
loop_
_entity_poly.entity_id
_entity_poly.type
_entity_poly.pdbx_seq_one_letter_code
_entity_poly.pdbx_strand_id
1 'polypeptide(L)'
;MGTKPAGRPHAVVIPCPFQSHIKANLKLAKLLHHRDLIAKLNSNLSSRTPPVTCIVSDGFMPFAIKAAEELGVPVVVSFTLSACGVMACKQVRALMEKGLIPLKDESYLDTTIDWIPGMKDIRLKDFPSAQRIDQDEFEVNFTIECLESTVKAPAIVVHTFDALEPDVLDGLSSIFHRVYAIGPYQLLLNQIQEDSSESVGYNLWKEESECLQWLDTKEPNSVVYVNFGSLIVITAEQLVEFAMGLADSKHPFLWIIRPDLVVGDAATLPAEFAAETQNRSFIASWCPQEEVLNHPSVGGFLTHSGWNSTTESLSAGVPMICWPFFGDQQMNCRYSCNEWGVGMEIDNNVRREEVEKLVRELMEGEKGKKMREKAMDWKRLAEEATEPTGSSSINLEKLVSELLLSN
;
A
#
# COMPACT_ATOMS: atom_id res chain seq x y z
N MET A 1 -42.47 -10.94 26.87
CA MET A 1 -41.77 -10.51 25.64
C MET A 1 -40.40 -11.16 25.68
N GLY A 2 -40.20 -12.22 24.89
CA GLY A 2 -38.91 -12.91 24.84
C GLY A 2 -37.93 -12.09 24.01
N THR A 3 -36.78 -11.75 24.60
CA THR A 3 -35.63 -11.22 23.87
C THR A 3 -35.23 -12.25 22.81
N LYS A 4 -35.27 -11.87 21.52
CA LYS A 4 -34.66 -12.68 20.46
C LYS A 4 -33.18 -12.90 20.83
N PRO A 5 -32.62 -14.12 20.70
CA PRO A 5 -31.19 -14.29 20.84
C PRO A 5 -30.50 -13.41 19.79
N ALA A 6 -29.57 -12.56 20.22
CA ALA A 6 -28.77 -11.74 19.31
C ALA A 6 -28.09 -12.66 18.29
N GLY A 7 -28.32 -12.38 17.01
CA GLY A 7 -27.75 -13.16 15.92
C GLY A 7 -26.22 -13.09 15.93
N ARG A 8 -25.58 -14.13 15.42
CA ARG A 8 -24.12 -14.17 15.26
C ARG A 8 -23.65 -13.06 14.30
N PRO A 9 -22.65 -12.25 14.65
CA PRO A 9 -22.12 -11.25 13.73
C PRO A 9 -21.39 -11.93 12.56
N HIS A 10 -21.72 -11.54 11.34
CA HIS A 10 -21.18 -12.07 10.09
C HIS A 10 -20.87 -10.90 9.14
N ALA A 11 -19.59 -10.58 9.00
CA ALA A 11 -19.10 -9.55 8.11
C ALA A 11 -18.83 -10.12 6.71
N VAL A 12 -19.29 -9.43 5.67
CA VAL A 12 -18.91 -9.70 4.28
C VAL A 12 -17.87 -8.67 3.85
N VAL A 13 -16.71 -9.12 3.37
CA VAL A 13 -15.64 -8.25 2.86
C VAL A 13 -15.64 -8.27 1.34
N ILE A 14 -15.75 -7.09 0.72
CA ILE A 14 -15.85 -6.92 -0.74
C ILE A 14 -14.61 -6.17 -1.25
N PRO A 15 -13.56 -6.87 -1.71
CA PRO A 15 -12.37 -6.23 -2.24
C PRO A 15 -12.58 -5.70 -3.66
N CYS A 16 -11.84 -4.65 -4.03
CA CYS A 16 -11.61 -4.30 -5.44
C CYS A 16 -10.74 -5.41 -6.09
N PRO A 17 -11.01 -5.85 -7.35
CA PRO A 17 -10.39 -7.05 -7.93
C PRO A 17 -8.94 -6.85 -8.41
N PHE A 18 -8.14 -6.08 -7.67
CA PHE A 18 -6.70 -5.93 -7.87
C PHE A 18 -5.94 -6.61 -6.73
N GLN A 19 -4.80 -7.25 -7.02
CA GLN A 19 -4.05 -8.03 -6.03
C GLN A 19 -3.74 -7.24 -4.75
N SER A 20 -3.29 -5.99 -4.88
CA SER A 20 -2.97 -5.12 -3.74
C SER A 20 -4.20 -4.87 -2.84
N HIS A 21 -5.38 -4.68 -3.45
CA HIS A 21 -6.63 -4.48 -2.74
C HIS A 21 -7.12 -5.76 -2.08
N ILE A 22 -7.07 -6.89 -2.80
CA ILE A 22 -7.43 -8.22 -2.27
C ILE A 22 -6.54 -8.55 -1.08
N LYS A 23 -5.22 -8.42 -1.20
CA LYS A 23 -4.26 -8.70 -0.13
C LYS A 23 -4.58 -7.90 1.13
N ALA A 24 -4.73 -6.58 1.01
CA ALA A 24 -5.02 -5.71 2.15
C ALA A 24 -6.37 -6.04 2.81
N ASN A 25 -7.44 -6.23 2.02
CA ASN A 25 -8.76 -6.56 2.56
C ASN A 25 -8.82 -7.97 3.17
N LEU A 26 -8.07 -8.95 2.64
CA LEU A 26 -7.97 -10.28 3.26
C LEU A 26 -7.26 -10.22 4.62
N LYS A 27 -6.23 -9.39 4.76
CA LYS A 27 -5.57 -9.15 6.05
C LYS A 27 -6.52 -8.49 7.05
N LEU A 28 -7.26 -7.46 6.63
CA LEU A 28 -8.28 -6.82 7.45
C LEU A 28 -9.37 -7.84 7.84
N ALA A 29 -9.83 -8.68 6.91
CA ALA A 29 -10.80 -9.73 7.19
C ALA A 29 -10.30 -10.70 8.27
N LYS A 30 -9.01 -11.09 8.22
CA LYS A 30 -8.39 -11.94 9.24
C LYS A 30 -8.28 -11.25 10.59
N LEU A 31 -7.92 -9.97 10.63
CA LEU A 31 -7.94 -9.17 11.87
C LEU A 31 -9.33 -9.15 12.51
N LEU A 32 -10.37 -8.90 11.70
CA LEU A 32 -11.76 -8.92 12.13
C LEU A 32 -12.21 -10.31 12.59
N HIS A 33 -11.70 -11.37 11.96
CA HIS A 33 -11.99 -12.76 12.35
C HIS A 33 -11.49 -13.06 13.77
N HIS A 34 -10.26 -12.67 14.12
CA HIS A 34 -9.64 -13.03 15.40
C HIS A 34 -10.04 -12.13 16.59
N ARG A 35 -10.44 -10.87 16.38
CA ARG A 35 -10.80 -9.92 17.46
C ARG A 35 -12.24 -10.10 17.96
N ASP A 36 -12.52 -11.17 18.71
CA ASP A 36 -13.81 -11.48 19.36
C ASP A 36 -14.99 -11.81 18.46
N LEU A 37 -14.88 -11.69 17.13
CA LEU A 37 -15.90 -12.20 16.22
C LEU A 37 -16.08 -13.71 16.46
N ILE A 38 -14.99 -14.48 16.50
CA ILE A 38 -15.03 -15.94 16.77
C ILE A 38 -15.49 -16.28 18.19
N ALA A 39 -14.97 -15.61 19.23
CA ALA A 39 -15.36 -15.90 20.61
C ALA A 39 -16.88 -15.76 20.82
N LYS A 40 -17.50 -14.81 20.11
CA LYS A 40 -18.95 -14.62 20.07
C LYS A 40 -19.65 -15.56 19.09
N LEU A 41 -19.03 -15.93 17.96
CA LEU A 41 -19.52 -16.92 16.97
C LEU A 41 -19.59 -18.35 17.52
N ASN A 42 -18.65 -18.78 18.36
CA ASN A 42 -18.50 -20.16 18.85
C ASN A 42 -19.34 -20.47 20.10
N SER A 43 -19.98 -19.48 20.71
CA SER A 43 -20.71 -19.65 21.98
C SER A 43 -21.98 -20.51 21.90
N ASN A 44 -22.51 -20.85 20.71
CA ASN A 44 -23.72 -21.66 20.57
C ASN A 44 -23.81 -22.37 19.20
N LEU A 45 -23.14 -23.51 19.03
CA LEU A 45 -23.14 -24.31 17.78
C LEU A 45 -24.48 -25.01 17.50
N SER A 46 -25.47 -24.30 16.96
CA SER A 46 -26.62 -24.92 16.29
C SER A 46 -27.13 -24.11 15.10
N SER A 47 -27.08 -24.72 13.90
CA SER A 47 -27.71 -24.34 12.63
C SER A 47 -26.94 -23.44 11.62
N ARG A 48 -27.42 -23.55 10.38
CA ARG A 48 -26.91 -23.11 9.06
C ARG A 48 -26.60 -21.61 9.00
N THR A 49 -25.64 -21.26 8.13
CA THR A 49 -25.02 -19.93 7.88
C THR A 49 -25.76 -18.72 8.47
N PRO A 50 -25.14 -17.96 9.40
CA PRO A 50 -25.78 -16.81 10.02
C PRO A 50 -26.06 -15.68 9.00
N PRO A 51 -27.11 -14.86 9.22
CA PRO A 51 -27.40 -13.71 8.37
C PRO A 51 -26.23 -12.72 8.39
N VAL A 52 -25.97 -12.05 7.26
CA VAL A 52 -24.98 -10.97 7.18
C VAL A 52 -25.39 -9.85 8.12
N THR A 53 -24.46 -9.39 8.96
CA THR A 53 -24.71 -8.33 9.94
C THR A 53 -23.98 -7.04 9.62
N CYS A 54 -23.00 -7.05 8.72
CA CYS A 54 -22.29 -5.86 8.25
C CYS A 54 -21.52 -6.15 6.95
N ILE A 55 -21.19 -5.09 6.22
CA ILE A 55 -20.37 -5.12 5.02
C ILE A 55 -19.10 -4.28 5.25
N VAL A 56 -17.94 -4.82 4.90
CA VAL A 56 -16.69 -4.06 4.77
C VAL A 56 -16.37 -4.00 3.28
N SER A 57 -16.53 -2.84 2.67
CA SER A 57 -16.33 -2.66 1.23
C SER A 57 -15.03 -1.93 0.96
N ASP A 58 -14.28 -2.35 -0.06
CA ASP A 58 -13.24 -1.52 -0.62
C ASP A 58 -13.80 -0.17 -1.11
N GLY A 59 -13.01 0.90 -0.96
CA GLY A 59 -13.37 2.26 -1.38
C GLY A 59 -13.67 2.42 -2.87
N PHE A 60 -13.16 1.52 -3.70
CA PHE A 60 -13.46 1.48 -5.14
C PHE A 60 -14.59 0.53 -5.52
N MET A 61 -15.40 0.10 -4.55
CA MET A 61 -16.58 -0.75 -4.77
C MET A 61 -17.87 -0.04 -4.32
N PRO A 62 -18.24 1.11 -4.93
CA PRO A 62 -19.30 1.99 -4.43
C PRO A 62 -20.70 1.33 -4.42
N PHE A 63 -20.92 0.28 -5.22
CA PHE A 63 -22.19 -0.46 -5.22
C PHE A 63 -22.49 -1.13 -3.86
N ALA A 64 -21.47 -1.47 -3.07
CA ALA A 64 -21.64 -2.15 -1.80
C ALA A 64 -22.34 -1.26 -0.76
N ILE A 65 -22.19 0.06 -0.86
CA ILE A 65 -22.89 1.03 -0.01
C ILE A 65 -24.40 0.94 -0.26
N LYS A 66 -24.82 0.95 -1.53
CA LYS A 66 -26.24 0.80 -1.92
C LYS A 66 -26.79 -0.56 -1.50
N ALA A 67 -26.02 -1.63 -1.70
CA ALA A 67 -26.41 -2.97 -1.28
C ALA A 67 -26.61 -3.06 0.24
N ALA A 68 -25.75 -2.41 1.03
CA ALA A 68 -25.89 -2.35 2.48
C ALA A 68 -27.16 -1.60 2.92
N GLU A 69 -27.48 -0.48 2.26
CA GLU A 69 -28.71 0.28 2.48
C GLU A 69 -29.96 -0.56 2.18
N GLU A 70 -29.99 -1.26 1.04
CA GLU A 70 -31.11 -2.15 0.65
C GLU A 70 -31.31 -3.33 1.61
N LEU A 71 -30.21 -3.87 2.12
CA LEU A 71 -30.22 -4.98 3.08
C LEU A 71 -30.46 -4.51 4.53
N GLY A 72 -30.41 -3.20 4.80
CA GLY A 72 -30.54 -2.63 6.14
C GLY A 72 -29.40 -3.04 7.08
N VAL A 73 -28.19 -3.24 6.56
CA VAL A 73 -27.00 -3.61 7.35
C VAL A 73 -25.96 -2.48 7.35
N PRO A 74 -25.17 -2.31 8.42
CA PRO A 74 -24.05 -1.38 8.45
C PRO A 74 -23.03 -1.65 7.34
N VAL A 75 -22.45 -0.58 6.81
CA VAL A 75 -21.30 -0.62 5.88
C VAL A 75 -20.15 0.19 6.44
N VAL A 76 -18.94 -0.36 6.30
CA VAL A 76 -17.68 0.33 6.53
C VAL A 76 -16.91 0.32 5.22
N VAL A 77 -16.37 1.46 4.83
CA VAL A 77 -15.54 1.56 3.62
C VAL A 77 -14.06 1.44 4.02
N SER A 78 -13.33 0.52 3.41
CA SER A 78 -11.91 0.30 3.62
C SER A 78 -11.11 0.86 2.44
N PHE A 79 -10.25 1.83 2.70
CA PHE A 79 -9.26 2.30 1.75
C PHE A 79 -7.93 1.59 1.97
N THR A 80 -7.45 0.94 0.92
CA THR A 80 -6.16 0.24 0.86
C THR A 80 -5.02 1.18 0.42
N LEU A 81 -5.25 2.49 0.54
CA LEU A 81 -4.35 3.59 0.21
C LEU A 81 -3.86 4.27 1.50
N SER A 82 -2.83 5.10 1.38
CA SER A 82 -2.40 6.06 2.41
C SER A 82 -3.49 7.08 2.70
N ALA A 83 -3.45 7.74 3.86
CA ALA A 83 -4.36 8.86 4.11
C ALA A 83 -4.16 9.98 3.09
N CYS A 84 -2.91 10.28 2.72
CA CYS A 84 -2.59 11.26 1.69
C CYS A 84 -3.09 10.84 0.30
N GLY A 85 -3.04 9.55 -0.05
CA GLY A 85 -3.62 8.99 -1.27
C GLY A 85 -5.14 9.10 -1.29
N VAL A 86 -5.82 8.76 -0.18
CA VAL A 86 -7.28 8.93 -0.05
C VAL A 86 -7.68 10.40 -0.18
N MET A 87 -6.95 11.30 0.50
CA MET A 87 -7.19 12.74 0.38
C MET A 87 -6.96 13.20 -1.06
N ALA A 88 -5.89 12.78 -1.73
CA ALA A 88 -5.62 13.12 -3.11
C ALA A 88 -6.76 12.70 -4.05
N CYS A 89 -7.24 11.45 -3.94
CA CYS A 89 -8.39 10.96 -4.69
C CYS A 89 -9.67 11.75 -4.38
N LYS A 90 -9.91 12.11 -3.11
CA LYS A 90 -11.09 12.89 -2.70
C LYS A 90 -11.11 14.31 -3.28
N GLN A 91 -9.94 14.88 -3.57
CA GLN A 91 -9.81 16.25 -4.09
C GLN A 91 -9.84 16.34 -5.62
N VAL A 92 -9.87 15.21 -6.34
CA VAL A 92 -9.94 15.17 -7.82
C VAL A 92 -11.10 16.04 -8.36
N ARG A 93 -12.29 15.95 -7.75
CA ARG A 93 -13.44 16.79 -8.13
C ARG A 93 -13.15 18.28 -7.96
N ALA A 94 -12.54 18.68 -6.84
CA ALA A 94 -12.21 20.09 -6.59
C ALA A 94 -11.13 20.60 -7.56
N LEU A 95 -10.18 19.75 -7.96
CA LEU A 95 -9.19 20.07 -8.99
C LEU A 95 -9.86 20.29 -10.36
N MET A 96 -10.85 19.47 -10.72
CA MET A 96 -11.65 19.64 -11.95
C MET A 96 -12.45 20.95 -11.93
N GLU A 97 -13.17 21.22 -10.83
CA GLU A 97 -14.00 22.42 -10.69
C GLU A 97 -13.15 23.72 -10.74
N LYS A 98 -11.88 23.64 -10.30
CA LYS A 98 -10.90 24.73 -10.41
C LYS A 98 -10.18 24.78 -11.76
N GLY A 99 -10.47 23.85 -12.68
CA GLY A 99 -9.89 23.80 -14.01
C GLY A 99 -8.40 23.42 -14.04
N LEU A 100 -7.91 22.75 -13.00
CA LEU A 100 -6.52 22.28 -12.89
C LEU A 100 -6.31 20.91 -13.54
N ILE A 101 -7.37 20.10 -13.61
CA ILE A 101 -7.41 18.85 -14.38
C ILE A 101 -8.62 18.84 -15.32
N PRO A 102 -8.54 18.19 -16.51
CA PRO A 102 -7.34 17.57 -17.08
C PRO A 102 -6.24 18.60 -17.35
N LEU A 103 -4.99 18.16 -17.27
CA LEU A 103 -3.82 19.03 -17.42
C LEU A 103 -3.81 19.60 -18.85
N LYS A 104 -3.71 20.93 -18.97
CA LYS A 104 -3.67 21.60 -20.28
C LYS A 104 -2.25 21.79 -20.80
N ASP A 105 -1.31 21.95 -19.89
CA ASP A 105 0.09 22.26 -20.17
C ASP A 105 0.94 21.78 -18.96
N GLU A 106 2.07 21.16 -19.24
CA GLU A 106 3.03 20.68 -18.25
C GLU A 106 3.59 21.81 -17.38
N SER A 107 3.55 23.07 -17.85
CA SER A 107 3.97 24.23 -17.06
C SER A 107 3.19 24.41 -15.75
N TYR A 108 2.01 23.81 -15.62
CA TYR A 108 1.19 23.85 -14.39
C TYR A 108 1.56 22.77 -13.38
N LEU A 109 2.39 21.78 -13.73
CA LEU A 109 2.71 20.64 -12.87
C LEU A 109 3.32 21.05 -11.52
N ASP A 110 4.10 22.12 -11.50
CA ASP A 110 4.70 22.66 -10.27
C ASP A 110 3.80 23.64 -9.50
N THR A 111 2.54 23.82 -9.91
CA THR A 111 1.57 24.68 -9.20
C THR A 111 1.32 24.13 -7.80
N THR A 112 1.58 24.94 -6.78
CA THR A 112 1.27 24.60 -5.38
C THR A 112 -0.23 24.60 -5.14
N ILE A 113 -0.71 23.57 -4.43
CA ILE A 113 -2.09 23.35 -4.03
C ILE A 113 -2.19 23.57 -2.51
N ASP A 114 -2.69 24.72 -2.08
CA ASP A 114 -2.64 25.18 -0.68
C ASP A 114 -3.99 25.13 0.07
N TRP A 115 -5.05 24.62 -0.58
CA TRP A 115 -6.40 24.55 0.00
C TRP A 115 -6.81 23.16 0.50
N ILE A 116 -5.92 22.16 0.43
CA ILE A 116 -6.28 20.79 0.79
C ILE A 116 -6.06 20.57 2.30
N PRO A 117 -7.10 20.16 3.05
CA PRO A 117 -6.97 19.91 4.49
C PRO A 117 -5.86 18.91 4.80
N GLY A 118 -5.00 19.26 5.76
CA GLY A 118 -3.94 18.36 6.23
C GLY A 118 -2.74 18.19 5.29
N MET A 119 -2.74 18.84 4.12
CA MET A 119 -1.67 18.70 3.13
C MET A 119 -1.05 20.07 2.82
N LYS A 120 0.27 20.20 3.04
CA LYS A 120 1.04 21.43 2.81
C LYS A 120 2.06 21.21 1.71
N ASP A 121 2.37 22.25 0.94
CA ASP A 121 3.42 22.25 -0.07
C ASP A 121 3.33 21.08 -1.08
N ILE A 122 2.10 20.69 -1.41
CA ILE A 122 1.80 19.69 -2.44
C ILE A 122 1.64 20.41 -3.76
N ARG A 123 2.21 19.83 -4.82
CA ARG A 123 2.12 20.36 -6.19
C ARG A 123 1.10 19.59 -6.98
N LEU A 124 0.60 20.19 -8.06
CA LEU A 124 -0.34 19.55 -8.97
C LEU A 124 0.19 18.21 -9.47
N LYS A 125 1.49 18.10 -9.82
CA LYS A 125 2.08 16.82 -10.25
C LYS A 125 2.03 15.72 -9.21
N ASP A 126 1.97 16.03 -7.92
CA ASP A 126 1.96 14.99 -6.89
C ASP A 126 0.59 14.25 -6.87
N PHE A 127 -0.44 14.74 -7.59
CA PHE A 127 -1.76 14.10 -7.68
C PHE A 127 -1.82 12.97 -8.73
N PRO A 128 -2.52 11.86 -8.41
CA PRO A 128 -2.75 10.72 -9.33
C PRO A 128 -3.21 11.12 -10.73
N SER A 129 -4.08 12.14 -10.79
CA SER A 129 -4.80 12.56 -11.97
C SER A 129 -4.21 13.80 -12.64
N ALA A 130 -2.96 14.16 -12.37
CA ALA A 130 -2.38 15.39 -12.90
C ALA A 130 -1.18 15.16 -13.81
N GLN A 131 -0.77 13.91 -13.98
CA GLN A 131 0.50 13.54 -14.62
C GLN A 131 0.42 13.42 -16.15
N ARG A 132 -0.77 13.53 -16.74
CA ARG A 132 -0.97 13.35 -18.18
C ARG A 132 -1.96 14.37 -18.73
N ILE A 133 -1.65 14.89 -19.92
CA ILE A 133 -2.56 15.78 -20.69
C ILE A 133 -3.74 14.97 -21.25
N ASP A 134 -3.50 13.70 -21.60
CA ASP A 134 -4.45 12.74 -22.17
C ASP A 134 -5.02 11.78 -21.11
N GLN A 135 -5.46 12.34 -19.98
CA GLN A 135 -6.05 11.55 -18.92
C GLN A 135 -7.21 10.66 -19.41
N ASP A 136 -7.25 9.44 -18.89
CA ASP A 136 -8.43 8.59 -19.06
C ASP A 136 -9.60 9.19 -18.25
N GLU A 137 -10.55 9.78 -18.98
CA GLU A 137 -11.77 10.35 -18.42
C GLU A 137 -12.57 9.31 -17.59
N PHE A 138 -12.47 8.03 -17.94
CA PHE A 138 -13.11 6.96 -17.18
C PHE A 138 -12.49 6.82 -15.78
N GLU A 139 -11.16 6.76 -15.67
CA GLU A 139 -10.47 6.61 -14.37
C GLU A 139 -10.76 7.79 -13.43
N VAL A 140 -10.76 9.01 -13.98
CA VAL A 140 -11.06 10.24 -13.23
C VAL A 140 -12.51 10.20 -12.72
N ASN A 141 -13.47 9.96 -13.61
CA ASN A 141 -14.89 9.92 -13.25
C ASN A 141 -15.20 8.77 -12.28
N PHE A 142 -14.58 7.60 -12.46
CA PHE A 142 -14.71 6.47 -11.56
C PHE A 142 -14.18 6.79 -10.16
N THR A 143 -13.02 7.44 -10.07
CA THR A 143 -12.45 7.87 -8.78
C THR A 143 -13.39 8.85 -8.08
N ILE A 144 -13.94 9.83 -8.80
CA ILE A 144 -14.91 10.78 -8.24
C ILE A 144 -16.16 10.06 -7.77
N GLU A 145 -16.76 9.19 -8.59
CA GLU A 145 -17.95 8.44 -8.22
C GLU A 145 -17.73 7.64 -6.93
N CYS A 146 -16.61 6.93 -6.84
CA CYS A 146 -16.23 6.16 -5.66
C CYS A 146 -16.13 7.06 -4.43
N LEU A 147 -15.28 8.08 -4.45
CA LEU A 147 -14.98 8.88 -3.26
C LEU A 147 -16.16 9.75 -2.82
N GLU A 148 -16.95 10.29 -3.74
CA GLU A 148 -18.17 11.05 -3.40
C GLU A 148 -19.24 10.14 -2.78
N SER A 149 -19.33 8.88 -3.22
CA SER A 149 -20.26 7.91 -2.63
C SER A 149 -19.88 7.53 -1.20
N THR A 150 -18.58 7.47 -0.90
CA THR A 150 -18.07 7.06 0.43
C THR A 150 -18.32 8.08 1.53
N VAL A 151 -18.59 9.36 1.21
CA VAL A 151 -18.93 10.40 2.21
C VAL A 151 -20.19 10.04 3.00
N LYS A 152 -21.10 9.24 2.42
CA LYS A 152 -22.31 8.77 3.07
C LYS A 152 -22.09 7.57 3.99
N ALA A 153 -20.93 6.93 3.91
CA ALA A 153 -20.64 5.77 4.75
C ALA A 153 -20.53 6.20 6.23
N PRO A 154 -21.07 5.39 7.17
CA PRO A 154 -20.96 5.67 8.61
C PRO A 154 -19.50 5.78 9.10
N ALA A 155 -18.58 5.07 8.45
CA ALA A 155 -17.16 5.14 8.75
C ALA A 155 -16.31 4.68 7.58
N ILE A 156 -15.06 5.16 7.60
CA ILE A 156 -13.99 4.67 6.75
C ILE A 156 -12.85 4.09 7.59
N VAL A 157 -12.19 3.06 7.06
CA VAL A 157 -10.91 2.54 7.52
C VAL A 157 -9.86 2.97 6.50
N VAL A 158 -8.74 3.50 6.98
CA VAL A 158 -7.59 3.86 6.15
C VAL A 158 -6.42 2.99 6.59
N HIS A 159 -5.76 2.33 5.63
CA HIS A 159 -4.64 1.41 5.91
C HIS A 159 -3.37 2.17 6.30
N THR A 160 -3.38 2.87 7.42
CA THR A 160 -2.27 3.69 7.93
C THR A 160 -2.29 3.69 9.47
N PHE A 161 -1.39 4.41 10.11
CA PHE A 161 -1.38 4.59 11.57
C PHE A 161 -1.24 6.08 11.94
N ASP A 162 -1.79 6.46 13.09
CA ASP A 162 -1.99 7.86 13.46
C ASP A 162 -0.70 8.70 13.46
N ALA A 163 0.42 8.11 13.89
CA ALA A 163 1.71 8.82 13.94
C ALA A 163 2.31 9.11 12.54
N LEU A 164 1.90 8.39 11.49
CA LEU A 164 2.46 8.54 10.15
C LEU A 164 1.87 9.74 9.39
N GLU A 165 0.56 9.98 9.56
CA GLU A 165 -0.20 10.95 8.75
C GLU A 165 -1.19 11.78 9.60
N PRO A 166 -0.80 12.34 10.78
CA PRO A 166 -1.76 12.95 11.71
C PRO A 166 -2.52 14.13 11.10
N ASP A 167 -1.82 15.07 10.45
CA ASP A 167 -2.43 16.25 9.81
C ASP A 167 -3.45 15.84 8.74
N VAL A 168 -3.15 14.80 7.96
CA VAL A 168 -4.03 14.32 6.88
C VAL A 168 -5.24 13.57 7.45
N LEU A 169 -5.06 12.77 8.50
CA LEU A 169 -6.14 12.08 9.20
C LEU A 169 -7.12 13.07 9.85
N ASP A 170 -6.62 14.17 10.42
CA ASP A 170 -7.46 15.28 10.90
C ASP A 170 -8.22 15.93 9.73
N GLY A 171 -7.54 16.14 8.60
CA GLY A 171 -8.16 16.61 7.36
C GLY A 171 -9.30 15.70 6.88
N LEU A 172 -9.07 14.38 6.83
CA LEU A 172 -10.08 13.39 6.45
C LEU A 172 -11.24 13.37 7.45
N SER A 173 -10.98 13.54 8.75
CA SER A 173 -12.01 13.58 9.79
C SER A 173 -12.93 14.79 9.69
N SER A 174 -12.53 15.84 8.96
CA SER A 174 -13.42 16.97 8.63
C SER A 174 -14.36 16.67 7.45
N ILE A 175 -14.10 15.62 6.67
CA ILE A 175 -14.84 15.24 5.45
C ILE A 175 -15.72 14.02 5.71
N PHE A 176 -15.19 13.02 6.42
CA PHE A 176 -15.86 11.74 6.68
C PHE A 176 -16.36 11.68 8.13
N HIS A 177 -17.47 10.97 8.37
CA HIS A 177 -18.09 10.93 9.70
C HIS A 177 -17.19 10.31 10.77
N ARG A 178 -16.55 9.18 10.46
CA ARG A 178 -15.58 8.49 11.32
C ARG A 178 -14.45 7.95 10.47
N VAL A 179 -13.22 8.20 10.89
CA VAL A 179 -12.00 7.75 10.23
C VAL A 179 -11.22 6.88 11.21
N TYR A 180 -10.95 5.64 10.84
CA TYR A 180 -10.12 4.72 11.62
C TYR A 180 -8.81 4.46 10.88
N ALA A 181 -7.70 4.94 11.44
CA ALA A 181 -6.36 4.57 10.99
C ALA A 181 -6.00 3.19 11.55
N ILE A 182 -6.02 2.16 10.71
CA ILE A 182 -5.74 0.78 11.10
C ILE A 182 -4.63 0.25 10.20
N GLY A 183 -3.43 0.09 10.75
CA GLY A 183 -2.30 -0.49 10.05
C GLY A 183 -1.02 -0.40 10.89
N PRO A 184 0.10 -0.91 10.38
CA PRO A 184 0.19 -1.83 9.24
C PRO A 184 -0.47 -3.17 9.55
N TYR A 185 -1.27 -3.71 8.61
CA TYR A 185 -2.07 -4.90 8.90
C TYR A 185 -1.24 -6.13 9.30
N GLN A 186 -0.04 -6.31 8.72
CA GLN A 186 0.79 -7.46 9.07
C GLN A 186 1.27 -7.40 10.53
N LEU A 187 1.67 -6.22 11.02
CA LEU A 187 2.14 -6.09 12.39
C LEU A 187 1.01 -6.38 13.39
N LEU A 188 -0.21 -5.92 13.11
CA LEU A 188 -1.40 -6.30 13.89
C LEU A 188 -1.66 -7.82 13.85
N LEU A 189 -1.50 -8.46 12.69
CA LEU A 189 -1.66 -9.91 12.54
C LEU A 189 -0.62 -10.69 13.34
N ASN A 190 0.63 -10.21 13.38
CA ASN A 190 1.70 -10.83 14.15
C ASN A 190 1.43 -10.83 15.68
N GLN A 191 0.54 -9.97 16.17
CA GLN A 191 0.10 -9.96 17.58
C GLN A 191 -0.92 -11.05 17.90
N ILE A 192 -1.47 -11.73 16.88
CA ILE A 192 -2.46 -12.79 17.06
C ILE A 192 -1.71 -14.13 17.12
N GLN A 193 -1.90 -14.89 18.21
CA GLN A 193 -1.43 -16.27 18.29
C GLN A 193 -2.22 -17.13 17.29
N GLU A 194 -1.56 -17.61 16.24
CA GLU A 194 -2.12 -18.64 15.36
C GLU A 194 -1.93 -20.03 15.98
N ASP A 195 -3.02 -20.77 16.14
CA ASP A 195 -2.94 -22.23 16.07
C ASP A 195 -2.50 -22.57 14.64
N SER A 196 -1.40 -23.32 14.53
CA SER A 196 -0.58 -23.58 13.33
C SER A 196 -1.26 -24.34 12.17
N SER A 197 -2.52 -24.03 11.88
CA SER A 197 -3.36 -24.71 10.90
C SER A 197 -3.64 -23.75 9.73
N GLU A 198 -2.78 -23.83 8.72
CA GLU A 198 -2.91 -23.26 7.37
C GLU A 198 -2.91 -21.72 7.28
N SER A 199 -1.72 -21.15 7.08
CA SER A 199 -1.58 -19.78 6.59
C SER A 199 -2.12 -19.69 5.16
N VAL A 200 -3.34 -19.18 4.99
CA VAL A 200 -3.81 -18.76 3.65
C VAL A 200 -2.96 -17.58 3.21
N GLY A 201 -2.03 -17.82 2.29
CA GLY A 201 -1.23 -16.77 1.66
C GLY A 201 -2.11 -15.75 0.95
N TYR A 202 -1.66 -14.49 0.89
CA TYR A 202 -2.44 -13.38 0.33
C TYR A 202 -2.05 -13.03 -1.11
N ASN A 203 -1.15 -13.81 -1.70
CA ASN A 203 -0.59 -13.55 -3.03
C ASN A 203 -1.32 -14.34 -4.10
N LEU A 204 -1.62 -13.66 -5.22
CA LEU A 204 -2.23 -14.28 -6.40
C LEU A 204 -1.19 -14.93 -7.32
N TRP A 205 0.08 -14.62 -7.10
CA TRP A 205 1.22 -15.23 -7.79
C TRP A 205 1.86 -16.29 -6.91
N LYS A 206 2.42 -17.33 -7.54
CA LYS A 206 3.17 -18.37 -6.84
C LYS A 206 4.50 -17.79 -6.35
N GLU A 207 4.69 -17.79 -5.05
CA GLU A 207 5.93 -17.32 -4.42
C GLU A 207 7.09 -18.31 -4.64
N GLU A 208 8.26 -17.76 -4.93
CA GLU A 208 9.54 -18.48 -4.99
C GLU A 208 10.35 -18.15 -3.73
N SER A 209 10.20 -18.98 -2.70
CA SER A 209 10.87 -18.80 -1.39
C SER A 209 12.40 -19.02 -1.44
N GLU A 210 12.92 -19.56 -2.53
CA GLU A 210 14.35 -19.79 -2.77
C GLU A 210 15.17 -18.49 -2.69
N CYS A 211 14.54 -17.34 -2.94
CA CYS A 211 15.18 -16.05 -2.77
C CYS A 211 15.63 -15.81 -1.32
N LEU A 212 14.91 -16.34 -0.32
CA LEU A 212 15.27 -16.20 1.10
C LEU A 212 16.58 -16.94 1.41
N GLN A 213 16.75 -18.15 0.87
CA GLN A 213 18.00 -18.90 1.01
C GLN A 213 19.18 -18.19 0.36
N TRP A 214 18.95 -17.48 -0.76
CA TRP A 214 19.99 -16.65 -1.36
C TRP A 214 20.32 -15.44 -0.49
N LEU A 215 19.31 -14.80 0.12
CA LEU A 215 19.48 -13.67 1.03
C LEU A 215 20.27 -14.05 2.30
N ASP A 216 20.12 -15.28 2.81
CA ASP A 216 20.89 -15.82 3.94
C ASP A 216 22.41 -15.81 3.67
N THR A 217 22.82 -15.84 2.40
CA THR A 217 24.24 -15.83 1.99
C THR A 217 24.85 -14.44 1.91
N LYS A 218 24.07 -13.38 2.17
CA LYS A 218 24.47 -11.98 1.96
C LYS A 218 24.70 -11.26 3.27
N GLU A 219 25.62 -10.30 3.25
CA GLU A 219 25.92 -9.47 4.41
C GLU A 219 24.71 -8.60 4.79
N PRO A 220 24.54 -8.27 6.08
CA PRO A 220 23.50 -7.37 6.54
C PRO A 220 23.49 -6.05 5.78
N ASN A 221 22.30 -5.55 5.43
CA ASN A 221 22.07 -4.31 4.69
C ASN A 221 22.84 -4.18 3.35
N SER A 222 23.24 -5.29 2.72
CA SER A 222 24.02 -5.27 1.48
C SER A 222 23.19 -5.38 0.19
N VAL A 223 21.95 -5.90 0.29
CA VAL A 223 21.12 -6.26 -0.85
C VAL A 223 20.12 -5.16 -1.19
N VAL A 224 20.01 -4.84 -2.47
CA VAL A 224 18.92 -4.03 -3.02
C VAL A 224 17.78 -4.94 -3.45
N TYR A 225 16.61 -4.79 -2.85
CA TYR A 225 15.40 -5.44 -3.32
C TYR A 225 14.73 -4.58 -4.40
N VAL A 226 14.25 -5.19 -5.48
CA VAL A 226 13.61 -4.49 -6.61
C VAL A 226 12.29 -5.15 -6.94
N ASN A 227 11.19 -4.39 -6.82
CA ASN A 227 9.86 -4.85 -7.22
C ASN A 227 8.92 -3.69 -7.59
N PHE A 228 8.38 -3.72 -8.80
CA PHE A 228 7.45 -2.72 -9.32
C PHE A 228 5.98 -3.11 -9.14
N GLY A 229 5.70 -4.09 -8.29
CA GLY A 229 4.36 -4.50 -7.94
C GLY A 229 3.70 -5.38 -9.00
N SER A 230 2.39 -5.55 -8.87
CA SER A 230 1.60 -6.55 -9.59
C SER A 230 0.91 -6.04 -10.86
N LEU A 231 1.04 -4.76 -11.20
CA LEU A 231 0.30 -4.14 -12.30
C LEU A 231 1.18 -3.33 -13.25
N ILE A 232 2.31 -2.80 -12.78
CA ILE A 232 3.18 -2.00 -13.64
C ILE A 232 3.76 -2.89 -14.74
N VAL A 233 3.77 -2.30 -15.93
CA VAL A 233 4.47 -2.78 -17.11
C VAL A 233 5.48 -1.72 -17.54
N ILE A 234 6.64 -2.17 -17.98
CA ILE A 234 7.75 -1.30 -18.41
C ILE A 234 8.09 -1.58 -19.88
N THR A 235 8.76 -0.64 -20.53
CA THR A 235 9.30 -0.88 -21.87
C THR A 235 10.54 -1.76 -21.80
N ALA A 236 10.88 -2.44 -22.90
CA ALA A 236 12.14 -3.19 -22.99
C ALA A 236 13.36 -2.29 -22.76
N GLU A 237 13.31 -1.03 -23.19
CA GLU A 237 14.35 -0.04 -22.94
C GLU A 237 14.49 0.28 -21.45
N GLN A 238 13.38 0.57 -20.75
CA GLN A 238 13.40 0.79 -19.31
C GLN A 238 13.94 -0.43 -18.54
N LEU A 239 13.56 -1.65 -18.96
CA LEU A 239 14.11 -2.89 -18.38
C LEU A 239 15.63 -2.93 -18.50
N VAL A 240 16.17 -2.61 -19.67
CA VAL A 240 17.63 -2.56 -19.92
C VAL A 240 18.29 -1.48 -19.08
N GLU A 241 17.73 -0.28 -18.99
CA GLU A 241 18.31 0.81 -18.18
C GLU A 241 18.35 0.47 -16.69
N PHE A 242 17.27 -0.12 -16.13
CA PHE A 242 17.30 -0.63 -14.76
C PHE A 242 18.33 -1.74 -14.58
N ALA A 243 18.37 -2.71 -15.48
CA ALA A 243 19.29 -3.84 -15.42
C ALA A 243 20.75 -3.38 -15.41
N MET A 244 21.12 -2.49 -16.33
CA MET A 244 22.49 -2.00 -16.45
C MET A 244 22.85 -1.09 -15.27
N GLY A 245 21.94 -0.23 -14.81
CA GLY A 245 22.20 0.60 -13.62
C GLY A 245 22.41 -0.22 -12.34
N LEU A 246 21.63 -1.29 -12.15
CA LEU A 246 21.85 -2.26 -11.06
C LEU A 246 23.19 -3.00 -11.22
N ALA A 247 23.54 -3.38 -12.45
CA ALA A 247 24.82 -4.01 -12.78
C ALA A 247 26.02 -3.09 -12.49
N ASP A 248 25.88 -1.79 -12.73
CA ASP A 248 26.94 -0.79 -12.55
C ASP A 248 27.09 -0.35 -11.09
N SER A 249 26.03 -0.45 -10.28
CA SER A 249 26.07 -0.16 -8.84
C SER A 249 27.00 -1.07 -8.03
N LYS A 250 27.32 -2.26 -8.54
CA LYS A 250 28.09 -3.32 -7.89
C LYS A 250 27.48 -3.91 -6.59
N HIS A 251 26.29 -3.46 -6.17
CA HIS A 251 25.58 -4.04 -5.02
C HIS A 251 24.84 -5.32 -5.37
N PRO A 252 24.83 -6.34 -4.49
CA PRO A 252 23.93 -7.46 -4.63
C PRO A 252 22.46 -7.02 -4.75
N PHE A 253 21.67 -7.68 -5.59
CA PHE A 253 20.26 -7.34 -5.72
C PHE A 253 19.37 -8.57 -5.95
N LEU A 254 18.16 -8.49 -5.40
CA LEU A 254 17.05 -9.41 -5.66
C LEU A 254 16.02 -8.65 -6.49
N TRP A 255 15.74 -9.11 -7.72
CA TRP A 255 14.80 -8.45 -8.61
C TRP A 255 13.64 -9.37 -9.01
N ILE A 256 12.43 -8.90 -8.76
CA ILE A 256 11.19 -9.53 -9.19
C ILE A 256 10.86 -9.09 -10.62
N ILE A 257 10.96 -10.03 -11.56
CA ILE A 257 10.61 -9.84 -12.96
C ILE A 257 9.44 -10.76 -13.29
N ARG A 258 8.23 -10.20 -13.25
CA ARG A 258 7.02 -10.94 -13.59
C ARG A 258 7.00 -11.29 -15.09
N PRO A 259 6.37 -12.41 -15.49
CA PRO A 259 6.27 -12.77 -16.91
C PRO A 259 5.60 -11.71 -17.79
N ASP A 260 4.69 -10.91 -17.22
CA ASP A 260 3.92 -9.85 -17.87
C ASP A 260 4.50 -8.44 -17.62
N LEU A 261 5.72 -8.32 -17.07
CA LEU A 261 6.31 -7.03 -16.73
C LEU A 261 6.66 -6.18 -17.96
N VAL A 262 6.93 -6.77 -19.13
CA VAL A 262 7.30 -6.03 -20.34
C VAL A 262 6.12 -5.95 -21.31
N VAL A 263 5.84 -4.75 -21.81
CA VAL A 263 4.72 -4.53 -22.73
C VAL A 263 4.93 -5.29 -24.03
N GLY A 264 4.06 -6.28 -24.30
CA GLY A 264 3.98 -6.98 -25.57
C GLY A 264 5.16 -7.89 -25.91
N ASP A 265 6.07 -8.15 -24.97
CA ASP A 265 7.28 -8.96 -25.17
C ASP A 265 7.65 -9.73 -23.89
N ALA A 266 8.50 -10.76 -24.03
CA ALA A 266 9.11 -11.42 -22.88
C ALA A 266 10.21 -10.53 -22.27
N ALA A 267 10.32 -10.52 -20.94
CA ALA A 267 11.39 -9.83 -20.24
C ALA A 267 12.77 -10.43 -20.60
N THR A 268 13.41 -9.87 -21.63
CA THR A 268 14.69 -10.34 -22.14
C THR A 268 15.79 -9.38 -21.70
N LEU A 269 16.67 -9.86 -20.82
CA LEU A 269 17.81 -9.09 -20.33
C LEU A 269 19.02 -9.25 -21.26
N PRO A 270 19.89 -8.22 -21.37
CA PRO A 270 21.11 -8.30 -22.17
C PRO A 270 22.04 -9.45 -21.72
N ALA A 271 22.74 -10.10 -22.66
CA ALA A 271 23.67 -11.18 -22.32
C ALA A 271 24.82 -10.71 -21.40
N GLU A 272 25.27 -9.47 -21.59
CA GLU A 272 26.27 -8.80 -20.75
C GLU A 272 25.82 -8.63 -19.30
N PHE A 273 24.52 -8.42 -19.07
CA PHE A 273 23.97 -8.30 -17.71
C PHE A 273 24.09 -9.61 -16.93
N ALA A 274 23.81 -10.75 -17.56
CA ALA A 274 23.94 -12.06 -16.91
C ALA A 274 25.39 -12.36 -16.52
N ALA A 275 26.35 -12.03 -17.40
CA ALA A 275 27.77 -12.21 -17.14
C ALA A 275 28.26 -11.29 -16.00
N GLU A 276 27.85 -10.02 -16.00
CA GLU A 276 28.27 -9.02 -15.00
C GLU A 276 27.67 -9.28 -13.60
N THR A 277 26.53 -9.94 -13.52
CA THR A 277 25.77 -10.08 -12.26
C THR A 277 25.76 -11.49 -11.68
N GLN A 278 26.41 -12.46 -12.32
CA GLN A 278 26.34 -13.91 -12.04
C GLN A 278 26.39 -14.32 -10.55
N ASN A 279 27.18 -13.64 -9.72
CA ASN A 279 27.36 -13.98 -8.29
C ASN A 279 26.67 -13.03 -7.31
N ARG A 280 25.94 -12.04 -7.83
CA ARG A 280 25.44 -10.88 -7.08
C ARG A 280 23.97 -10.55 -7.41
N SER A 281 23.35 -11.25 -8.35
CA SER A 281 21.90 -11.14 -8.60
C SER A 281 21.14 -12.40 -8.20
N PHE A 282 19.88 -12.21 -7.83
CA PHE A 282 18.85 -13.24 -7.84
C PHE A 282 17.63 -12.69 -8.54
N ILE A 283 17.09 -13.45 -9.50
CA ILE A 283 15.91 -13.05 -10.27
C ILE A 283 14.84 -14.09 -10.00
N ALA A 284 13.66 -13.63 -9.59
CA ALA A 284 12.49 -14.46 -9.34
C ALA A 284 11.27 -13.88 -10.08
N SER A 285 10.27 -14.71 -10.38
CA SER A 285 9.01 -14.20 -10.95
C SER A 285 8.11 -13.56 -9.90
N TRP A 286 8.16 -14.06 -8.66
CA TRP A 286 7.47 -13.53 -7.50
C TRP A 286 8.11 -14.00 -6.20
N CYS A 287 7.92 -13.28 -5.08
CA CYS A 287 8.52 -13.61 -3.79
C CYS A 287 7.59 -13.32 -2.61
N PRO A 288 7.84 -13.91 -1.42
CA PRO A 288 7.21 -13.46 -0.17
C PRO A 288 7.79 -12.11 0.26
N GLN A 289 7.29 -11.02 -0.34
CA GLN A 289 7.88 -9.67 -0.22
C GLN A 289 8.07 -9.20 1.24
N GLU A 290 7.15 -9.54 2.14
CA GLU A 290 7.25 -9.15 3.56
C GLU A 290 8.43 -9.84 4.26
N GLU A 291 8.65 -11.12 3.98
CA GLU A 291 9.80 -11.86 4.52
C GLU A 291 11.10 -11.33 3.91
N VAL A 292 11.10 -11.02 2.61
CA VAL A 292 12.24 -10.39 1.92
C VAL A 292 12.59 -9.06 2.56
N LEU A 293 11.63 -8.15 2.72
CA LEU A 293 11.87 -6.82 3.31
C LEU A 293 12.34 -6.91 4.76
N ASN A 294 11.85 -7.87 5.54
CA ASN A 294 12.30 -8.10 6.92
C ASN A 294 13.64 -8.85 7.02
N HIS A 295 14.19 -9.34 5.90
CA HIS A 295 15.44 -10.09 5.92
C HIS A 295 16.62 -9.17 6.25
N PRO A 296 17.52 -9.53 7.19
CA PRO A 296 18.61 -8.65 7.65
C PRO A 296 19.57 -8.18 6.55
N SER A 297 19.70 -8.93 5.46
CA SER A 297 20.57 -8.57 4.34
C SER A 297 19.98 -7.52 3.39
N VAL A 298 18.67 -7.26 3.43
CA VAL A 298 18.05 -6.21 2.61
C VAL A 298 18.37 -4.84 3.18
N GLY A 299 19.07 -4.02 2.39
CA GLY A 299 19.50 -2.68 2.75
C GLY A 299 18.74 -1.56 2.06
N GLY A 300 18.01 -1.85 0.99
CA GLY A 300 17.27 -0.83 0.26
C GLY A 300 16.23 -1.42 -0.68
N PHE A 301 15.20 -0.65 -1.00
CA PHE A 301 14.08 -1.10 -1.83
C PHE A 301 13.83 -0.16 -3.01
N LEU A 302 14.09 -0.61 -4.24
CA LEU A 302 13.64 0.06 -5.45
C LEU A 302 12.21 -0.38 -5.76
N THR A 303 11.28 0.57 -5.63
CA THR A 303 9.84 0.31 -5.62
C THR A 303 9.07 1.31 -6.44
N HIS A 304 7.92 0.89 -6.92
CA HIS A 304 6.95 1.77 -7.55
C HIS A 304 6.14 2.64 -6.58
N SER A 305 6.39 2.55 -5.27
CA SER A 305 5.69 3.32 -4.23
C SER A 305 4.18 3.04 -4.11
N GLY A 306 3.72 1.86 -4.53
CA GLY A 306 2.37 1.40 -4.20
C GLY A 306 2.21 1.20 -2.69
N TRP A 307 1.03 1.54 -2.15
CA TRP A 307 0.88 1.73 -0.72
C TRP A 307 1.20 0.52 0.17
N ASN A 308 0.80 -0.70 -0.24
CA ASN A 308 1.16 -1.91 0.51
C ASN A 308 2.68 -2.10 0.60
N SER A 309 3.39 -1.95 -0.51
CA SER A 309 4.86 -2.05 -0.53
C SER A 309 5.52 -0.98 0.32
N THR A 310 4.99 0.25 0.29
CA THR A 310 5.47 1.37 1.12
C THR A 310 5.30 1.07 2.61
N THR A 311 4.11 0.60 3.03
CA THR A 311 3.84 0.26 4.44
C THR A 311 4.69 -0.93 4.91
N GLU A 312 4.91 -1.93 4.05
CA GLU A 312 5.78 -3.06 4.34
C GLU A 312 7.25 -2.62 4.53
N SER A 313 7.72 -1.70 3.69
CA SER A 313 9.08 -1.12 3.79
C SER A 313 9.27 -0.31 5.07
N LEU A 314 8.30 0.54 5.42
CA LEU A 314 8.28 1.31 6.66
C LEU A 314 8.29 0.37 7.88
N SER A 315 7.48 -0.69 7.85
CA SER A 315 7.41 -1.71 8.91
C SER A 315 8.71 -2.51 9.04
N ALA A 316 9.43 -2.72 7.93
CA ALA A 316 10.70 -3.44 7.93
C ALA A 316 11.89 -2.55 8.34
N GLY A 317 11.75 -1.21 8.23
CA GLY A 317 12.84 -0.26 8.45
C GLY A 317 13.77 -0.11 7.24
N VAL A 318 13.24 -0.33 6.02
CA VAL A 318 14.02 -0.32 4.77
C VAL A 318 13.76 0.99 4.02
N PRO A 319 14.81 1.77 3.68
CA PRO A 319 14.67 2.98 2.86
C PRO A 319 14.46 2.64 1.37
N MET A 320 13.85 3.57 0.64
CA MET A 320 13.33 3.33 -0.70
C MET A 320 13.95 4.24 -1.78
N ILE A 321 14.09 3.70 -2.98
CA ILE A 321 14.13 4.48 -4.22
C ILE A 321 12.76 4.31 -4.88
N CYS A 322 12.10 5.42 -5.18
CA CYS A 322 10.71 5.51 -5.59
C CYS A 322 10.61 5.80 -7.09
N TRP A 323 9.96 4.91 -7.83
CA TRP A 323 9.65 5.05 -9.25
C TRP A 323 8.14 5.02 -9.49
N PRO A 324 7.41 6.10 -9.15
CA PRO A 324 5.96 6.13 -9.23
C PRO A 324 5.45 6.20 -10.67
N PHE A 325 4.40 5.44 -11.00
CA PHE A 325 3.86 5.35 -12.36
C PHE A 325 2.41 5.80 -12.47
N PHE A 326 1.51 5.30 -11.63
CA PHE A 326 0.07 5.60 -11.73
C PHE A 326 -0.65 5.56 -10.37
N GLY A 327 -1.89 6.05 -10.34
CA GLY A 327 -2.73 6.01 -9.14
C GLY A 327 -2.11 6.83 -8.01
N ASP A 328 -2.15 6.32 -6.79
CA ASP A 328 -1.65 6.98 -5.58
C ASP A 328 -0.12 7.03 -5.46
N GLN A 329 0.61 6.38 -6.37
CA GLN A 329 2.05 6.18 -6.28
C GLN A 329 2.84 7.50 -6.24
N GLN A 330 2.44 8.51 -7.00
CA GLN A 330 3.08 9.83 -7.01
C GLN A 330 2.94 10.53 -5.65
N MET A 331 1.75 10.46 -5.05
CA MET A 331 1.52 11.04 -3.73
C MET A 331 2.35 10.30 -2.67
N ASN A 332 2.36 8.97 -2.71
CA ASN A 332 3.18 8.15 -1.82
C ASN A 332 4.68 8.43 -1.99
N CYS A 333 5.15 8.62 -3.23
CA CYS A 333 6.53 9.00 -3.53
C CYS A 333 6.87 10.36 -2.91
N ARG A 334 6.03 11.37 -3.12
CA ARG A 334 6.19 12.72 -2.56
C ARG A 334 6.25 12.70 -1.03
N TYR A 335 5.41 11.91 -0.38
CA TYR A 335 5.44 11.76 1.08
C TYR A 335 6.68 11.01 1.56
N SER A 336 7.04 9.92 0.87
CA SER A 336 8.25 9.15 1.17
C SER A 336 9.51 10.02 1.09
N CYS A 337 9.59 10.89 0.08
CA CYS A 337 10.75 11.74 -0.15
C CYS A 337 10.85 12.91 0.82
N ASN A 338 9.78 13.69 1.06
CA ASN A 338 9.92 14.94 1.82
C ASN A 338 9.26 14.93 3.20
N GLU A 339 8.22 14.13 3.45
CA GLU A 339 7.55 14.12 4.77
C GLU A 339 8.15 13.04 5.68
N TRP A 340 8.27 11.81 5.17
CA TRP A 340 8.79 10.67 5.94
C TRP A 340 10.32 10.56 5.88
N GLY A 341 10.94 11.14 4.86
CA GLY A 341 12.40 11.19 4.72
C GLY A 341 13.05 9.81 4.49
N VAL A 342 12.32 8.89 3.86
CA VAL A 342 12.75 7.50 3.59
C VAL A 342 12.82 7.17 2.10
N GLY A 343 12.49 8.13 1.21
CA GLY A 343 12.47 7.95 -0.23
C GLY A 343 13.46 8.82 -1.01
N MET A 344 13.90 8.32 -2.16
CA MET A 344 14.49 9.12 -3.24
C MET A 344 13.75 8.82 -4.54
N GLU A 345 13.24 9.84 -5.20
CA GLU A 345 12.55 9.70 -6.48
C GLU A 345 13.54 9.45 -7.63
N ILE A 346 13.16 8.57 -8.56
CA ILE A 346 13.80 8.37 -9.86
C ILE A 346 12.87 8.86 -10.98
N ASP A 347 13.44 9.49 -12.01
CA ASP A 347 12.69 9.99 -13.16
C ASP A 347 12.02 8.85 -13.96
N ASN A 348 10.87 9.14 -14.58
CA ASN A 348 10.17 8.19 -15.46
C ASN A 348 10.94 7.91 -16.75
N ASN A 349 11.75 8.86 -17.21
CA ASN A 349 12.75 8.67 -18.25
C ASN A 349 14.01 8.03 -17.64
N VAL A 350 13.87 6.75 -17.29
CA VAL A 350 14.88 5.97 -16.58
C VAL A 350 16.19 5.93 -17.38
N ARG A 351 17.30 6.28 -16.72
CA ARG A 351 18.65 6.15 -17.25
C ARG A 351 19.52 5.34 -16.29
N ARG A 352 20.32 4.43 -16.81
CA ARG A 352 21.18 3.54 -16.01
C ARG A 352 22.12 4.29 -15.08
N GLU A 353 22.65 5.44 -15.49
CA GLU A 353 23.55 6.25 -14.66
C GLU A 353 22.83 6.84 -13.45
N GLU A 354 21.55 7.16 -13.62
CA GLU A 354 20.70 7.66 -12.54
C GLU A 354 20.33 6.54 -11.57
N VAL A 355 19.97 5.36 -12.10
CA VAL A 355 19.73 4.15 -11.30
C VAL A 355 20.98 3.80 -10.49
N GLU A 356 22.15 3.72 -11.12
CA GLU A 356 23.42 3.44 -10.45
C GLU A 356 23.67 4.44 -9.32
N LYS A 357 23.60 5.74 -9.63
CA LYS A 357 23.86 6.82 -8.68
C LYS A 357 22.93 6.73 -7.47
N LEU A 358 21.63 6.53 -7.69
CA LEU A 358 20.64 6.45 -6.61
C LEU A 358 20.86 5.20 -5.74
N VAL A 359 21.16 4.06 -6.36
CA VAL A 359 21.48 2.83 -5.63
C VAL A 359 22.70 3.02 -4.76
N ARG A 360 23.79 3.57 -5.29
CA ARG A 360 25.00 3.87 -4.52
C ARG A 360 24.73 4.86 -3.39
N GLU A 361 23.98 5.93 -3.64
CA GLU A 361 23.63 6.91 -2.60
C GLU A 361 22.75 6.30 -1.49
N LEU A 362 21.84 5.39 -1.82
CA LEU A 362 20.98 4.70 -0.85
C LEU A 362 21.78 3.74 0.04
N MET A 363 22.73 3.01 -0.56
CA MET A 363 23.44 1.91 0.09
C MET A 363 24.72 2.38 0.81
N GLU A 364 25.43 3.36 0.26
CA GLU A 364 26.75 3.82 0.73
C GLU A 364 26.76 5.29 1.16
N GLY A 365 25.83 6.09 0.62
CA GLY A 365 25.81 7.54 0.77
C GLY A 365 25.30 8.04 2.12
N GLU A 366 25.65 9.28 2.45
CA GLU A 366 25.21 9.94 3.68
C GLU A 366 23.69 10.17 3.69
N LYS A 367 23.07 10.42 2.52
CA LYS A 367 21.62 10.54 2.43
C LYS A 367 20.96 9.18 2.72
N GLY A 368 21.47 8.10 2.13
CA GLY A 368 20.99 6.74 2.40
C GLY A 368 21.10 6.34 3.87
N LYS A 369 22.20 6.69 4.53
CA LYS A 369 22.38 6.47 5.97
C LYS A 369 21.31 7.18 6.81
N LYS A 370 21.05 8.47 6.55
CA LYS A 370 20.00 9.24 7.24
C LYS A 370 18.60 8.67 6.98
N MET A 371 18.33 8.25 5.74
CA MET A 371 17.07 7.62 5.39
C MET A 371 16.86 6.29 6.14
N ARG A 372 17.93 5.51 6.35
CA ARG A 372 17.88 4.27 7.14
C ARG A 372 17.58 4.54 8.61
N GLU A 373 18.21 5.55 9.21
CA GLU A 373 17.88 5.99 10.57
C GLU A 373 16.40 6.38 10.67
N LYS A 374 15.87 7.13 9.70
CA LYS A 374 14.45 7.49 9.63
C LYS A 374 13.54 6.29 9.40
N ALA A 375 13.91 5.34 8.56
CA ALA A 375 13.14 4.13 8.33
C ALA A 375 13.04 3.30 9.61
N MET A 376 14.10 3.23 10.41
CA MET A 376 14.07 2.58 11.72
C MET A 376 13.20 3.32 12.75
N ASP A 377 13.17 4.66 12.72
CA ASP A 377 12.22 5.45 13.53
C ASP A 377 10.76 5.08 13.18
N TRP A 378 10.45 5.00 11.88
CA TRP A 378 9.11 4.64 11.42
C TRP A 378 8.74 3.19 11.73
N LYS A 379 9.68 2.26 11.62
CA LYS A 379 9.49 0.88 12.05
C LYS A 379 9.06 0.82 13.52
N ARG A 380 9.80 1.50 14.41
CA ARG A 380 9.46 1.56 15.84
C ARG A 380 8.07 2.14 16.06
N LEU A 381 7.73 3.24 15.39
CA LEU A 381 6.40 3.86 15.53
C LEU A 381 5.27 2.97 15.01
N ALA A 382 5.52 2.20 13.93
CA ALA A 382 4.57 1.22 13.41
C ALA A 382 4.37 0.04 14.38
N GLU A 383 5.45 -0.44 15.02
CA GLU A 383 5.38 -1.43 16.10
C GLU A 383 4.56 -0.88 17.28
N GLU A 384 4.88 0.32 17.78
CA GLU A 384 4.13 0.99 18.86
C GLU A 384 2.64 1.19 18.54
N ALA A 385 2.30 1.55 17.30
CA ALA A 385 0.92 1.72 16.87
C ALA A 385 0.12 0.40 16.87
N THR A 386 0.80 -0.73 16.76
CA THR A 386 0.18 -2.06 16.62
C THR A 386 0.30 -2.93 17.87
N GLU A 387 1.00 -2.47 18.91
CA GLU A 387 0.94 -3.05 20.25
C GLU A 387 -0.50 -3.08 20.80
N PRO A 388 -0.82 -3.88 21.83
CA PRO A 388 -2.17 -3.99 22.37
C PRO A 388 -2.82 -2.65 22.78
N THR A 389 -2.02 -1.70 23.25
CA THR A 389 -2.47 -0.33 23.60
C THR A 389 -2.11 0.71 22.53
N GLY A 390 -1.62 0.26 21.38
CA GLY A 390 -1.26 1.09 20.25
C GLY A 390 -2.48 1.67 19.54
N SER A 391 -2.29 2.78 18.83
CA SER A 391 -3.40 3.54 18.25
C SER A 391 -4.19 2.76 17.20
N SER A 392 -3.53 1.95 16.37
CA SER A 392 -4.21 1.10 15.38
C SER A 392 -4.94 -0.09 16.02
N SER A 393 -4.40 -0.68 17.10
CA SER A 393 -5.14 -1.69 17.89
C SER A 393 -6.41 -1.09 18.49
N ILE A 394 -6.31 0.10 19.08
CA ILE A 394 -7.45 0.82 19.66
C ILE A 394 -8.49 1.18 18.58
N ASN A 395 -8.05 1.67 17.41
CA ASN A 395 -8.96 2.01 16.32
C ASN A 395 -9.67 0.76 15.76
N LEU A 396 -9.00 -0.38 15.69
CA LEU A 396 -9.62 -1.66 15.32
C LEU A 396 -10.68 -2.10 16.35
N GLU A 397 -10.41 -1.97 17.65
CA GLU A 397 -11.39 -2.30 18.70
C GLU A 397 -12.61 -1.37 18.68
N LYS A 398 -12.41 -0.07 18.45
CA LYS A 398 -13.50 0.90 18.28
C LYS A 398 -14.35 0.56 17.06
N LEU A 399 -13.72 0.26 15.92
CA LEU A 399 -14.43 -0.17 14.72
C LEU A 399 -15.34 -1.38 15.00
N VAL A 400 -14.82 -2.41 15.65
CA VAL A 400 -15.58 -3.64 15.95
C VAL A 400 -16.72 -3.34 16.92
N SER A 401 -16.45 -2.64 18.01
CA SER A 401 -17.42 -2.41 19.09
C SER A 401 -18.51 -1.41 18.72
N GLU A 402 -18.18 -0.32 18.01
CA GLU A 402 -19.11 0.77 17.72
C GLU A 402 -19.94 0.58 16.46
N LEU A 403 -19.50 -0.26 15.52
CA LEU A 403 -20.14 -0.37 14.19
C LEU A 403 -20.46 -1.79 13.77
N LEU A 404 -19.58 -2.75 14.06
CA LEU A 404 -19.78 -4.13 13.59
C LEU A 404 -20.62 -4.96 14.56
N LEU A 405 -20.71 -4.55 15.83
CA LEU A 405 -21.44 -5.25 16.89
C LEU A 405 -22.60 -4.45 17.50
N SER A 406 -22.86 -3.23 17.03
CA SER A 406 -23.84 -2.30 17.63
C SER A 406 -25.32 -2.58 17.33
N ASN A 407 -25.67 -3.81 16.91
CA ASN A 407 -27.03 -4.19 16.47
C ASN A 407 -27.73 -5.19 17.39
#